data_AF-A0A091Q3X7-F1
#
_entry.id   AF-A0A091Q3X7-F1
#
_cell.length_a   1.000
_cell.length_b   1.000
_cell.length_c   1.000
_cell.angle_alpha   90.00
_cell.angle_beta   90.00
_cell.angle_gamma   90.00
#
_symmetry.space_group_name_H-M   'P 1'
#
loop_
_entity.id
_entity.type
_entity.pdbx_description
1 polymer ?
#
loop_
_entity_poly.entity_id
_entity_poly.type
_entity_poly.pdbx_seq_one_letter_code
_entity_poly.pdbx_strand_id
1 'polypeptide(L)'
;PGMEGTAWEWGGCGDDVQFGYEKSQQFMDAKSKKGKNDIRALIDLHNNEAGRLAVRSYMRTECKCHGLSGSCTLRTCWRKMPHFREVGDRLLERFNGAFKVMGGNDGKTLIPVGENIKPPDKQDLIYSADSPDFCSANRKTGSLGTRGRVCNSTAMDTSGCDLLCCGRGHRDETVVLEENCLCRFHWCCVVQCRKCSVRQELSLCV
;
A
#
# COMPACT_ATOMS: atom_id res chain seq x y z
N PRO A 1 27.41 -4.32 24.11
CA PRO A 1 28.55 -3.38 24.00
C PRO A 1 28.15 -2.15 23.18
N GLY A 2 27.71 -1.09 23.86
CA GLY A 2 27.45 0.21 23.20
C GLY A 2 28.78 0.82 22.78
N MET A 3 28.92 1.21 21.52
CA MET A 3 30.07 1.97 21.07
C MET A 3 30.03 3.35 21.74
N GLU A 4 31.07 3.66 22.51
CA GLU A 4 31.36 5.01 22.98
C GLU A 4 31.40 5.96 21.78
N GLY A 5 30.45 6.90 21.72
CA GLY A 5 30.39 7.91 20.66
C GLY A 5 29.00 8.33 20.16
N THR A 6 27.91 7.63 20.54
CA THR A 6 26.56 8.03 20.11
C THR A 6 25.82 8.83 21.18
N ALA A 7 25.43 10.07 20.85
CA ALA A 7 24.77 11.06 21.70
C ALA A 7 23.30 10.73 22.09
N TRP A 8 22.97 9.46 22.31
CA TRP A 8 21.63 8.99 22.65
C TRP A 8 21.59 7.56 23.18
N GLU A 9 20.51 7.21 23.89
CA GLU A 9 20.29 5.90 24.52
C GLU A 9 19.09 5.16 23.93
N TRP A 10 19.15 3.82 23.88
CA TRP A 10 17.99 2.99 23.54
C TRP A 10 16.99 2.96 24.70
N GLY A 11 15.70 3.16 24.39
CA GLY A 11 14.63 3.09 25.38
C GLY A 11 13.25 3.34 24.77
N GLY A 12 12.22 3.55 25.58
CA GLY A 12 10.84 3.68 25.10
C GLY A 12 10.19 2.33 24.74
N CYS A 13 9.07 2.37 24.01
CA CYS A 13 8.36 1.19 23.52
C CYS A 13 8.59 1.06 22.02
N GLY A 14 9.49 0.18 21.62
CA GLY A 14 9.73 -0.13 20.21
C GLY A 14 8.69 -1.11 19.66
N ASP A 15 8.31 -0.94 18.40
CA ASP A 15 7.36 -1.84 17.75
C ASP A 15 7.99 -3.23 17.55
N ASP A 16 7.32 -4.27 18.05
CA ASP A 16 7.73 -5.66 17.85
C ASP A 16 7.26 -6.17 16.48
N VAL A 17 8.01 -5.77 15.45
CA VAL A 17 7.76 -6.21 14.07
C VAL A 17 7.95 -7.71 13.89
N GLN A 18 8.75 -8.37 14.74
CA GLN A 18 9.02 -9.80 14.62
C GLN A 18 7.79 -10.61 15.04
N PHE A 19 7.14 -10.25 16.14
CA PHE A 19 5.87 -10.85 16.54
C PHE A 19 4.80 -10.70 15.45
N GLY A 20 4.66 -9.49 14.87
CA GLY A 20 3.73 -9.24 13.78
C GLY A 20 4.04 -10.07 12.52
N TYR A 21 5.32 -10.18 12.16
CA TYR A 21 5.81 -11.00 11.06
C TYR A 21 5.44 -12.48 11.25
N GLU A 22 5.72 -13.04 12.42
CA GLU A 22 5.43 -14.44 12.75
C GLU A 22 3.93 -14.74 12.74
N LYS A 23 3.11 -13.83 13.26
CA LYS A 23 1.64 -13.99 13.23
C LYS A 23 1.08 -13.92 11.82
N SER A 24 1.56 -12.99 11.01
CA SER A 24 1.22 -12.93 9.58
C SER A 24 1.59 -14.23 8.88
N GLN A 25 2.78 -14.75 9.13
CA GLN A 25 3.25 -16.02 8.55
C GLN A 25 2.41 -17.22 9.00
N GLN A 26 2.03 -17.30 10.27
CA GLN A 26 1.20 -18.38 10.81
C GLN A 26 -0.20 -18.36 10.21
N PHE A 27 -0.79 -17.17 10.01
CA PHE A 27 -2.17 -17.04 9.56
C PHE A 27 -2.31 -17.10 8.03
N MET A 28 -1.54 -16.29 7.30
CA MET A 28 -1.66 -16.15 5.85
C MET A 28 -1.12 -17.38 5.11
N ASP A 29 -0.05 -18.00 5.61
CA ASP A 29 0.61 -19.11 4.91
C ASP A 29 0.00 -20.48 5.28
N ALA A 30 -0.94 -20.54 6.23
CA ALA A 30 -1.50 -21.80 6.74
C ALA A 30 -2.16 -22.67 5.65
N LYS A 31 -2.84 -22.04 4.68
CA LYS A 31 -3.50 -22.73 3.56
C LYS A 31 -2.48 -23.12 2.49
N SER A 32 -1.63 -22.19 2.07
CA SER A 32 -0.65 -22.40 1.00
C SER A 32 0.42 -23.43 1.37
N LYS A 33 0.77 -23.56 2.66
CA LYS A 33 1.68 -24.62 3.16
C LYS A 33 1.12 -26.04 3.04
N LYS A 34 -0.20 -26.23 2.90
CA LYS A 34 -0.83 -27.54 2.68
C LYS A 34 -0.82 -27.95 1.20
N GLY A 35 -0.80 -26.99 0.28
CA GLY A 35 -0.83 -27.19 -1.17
C GLY A 35 0.54 -27.04 -1.85
N LYS A 36 1.60 -27.64 -1.30
CA LYS A 36 3.01 -27.40 -1.72
C LYS A 36 3.34 -27.69 -3.20
N ASN A 37 2.45 -28.36 -3.94
CA ASN A 37 2.64 -28.70 -5.35
C ASN A 37 1.75 -27.85 -6.28
N ASP A 38 1.02 -26.86 -5.74
CA ASP A 38 0.24 -25.91 -6.54
C ASP A 38 1.06 -24.65 -6.79
N ILE A 39 1.22 -24.28 -8.07
CA ILE A 39 1.88 -23.05 -8.51
C ILE A 39 1.27 -21.83 -7.82
N ARG A 40 -0.06 -21.83 -7.62
CA ARG A 40 -0.75 -20.74 -6.94
C ARG A 40 -0.31 -20.60 -5.48
N ALA A 41 -0.14 -21.71 -4.78
CA ALA A 41 0.33 -21.69 -3.41
C ALA A 41 1.77 -21.16 -3.29
N LEU A 42 2.65 -21.47 -4.26
CA LEU A 42 4.01 -20.93 -4.31
C LEU A 42 4.01 -19.41 -4.53
N ILE A 43 3.15 -18.92 -5.43
CA ILE A 43 2.97 -17.48 -5.68
C ILE A 43 2.44 -16.76 -4.44
N ASP A 44 1.41 -17.31 -3.79
CA ASP A 44 0.84 -16.72 -2.58
C ASP A 44 1.89 -16.64 -1.45
N LEU A 45 2.69 -17.69 -1.25
CA LEU A 45 3.77 -17.69 -0.25
C LEU A 45 4.84 -16.62 -0.55
N HIS A 46 5.21 -16.45 -1.82
CA HIS A 46 6.18 -15.43 -2.23
C HIS A 46 5.63 -14.02 -2.01
N ASN A 47 4.43 -13.72 -2.50
CA ASN A 47 3.82 -12.39 -2.39
C ASN A 47 3.51 -12.02 -0.93
N ASN A 48 3.11 -12.99 -0.10
CA ASN A 48 2.94 -12.79 1.35
C ASN A 48 4.27 -12.41 2.02
N GLU A 49 5.37 -13.04 1.62
CA GLU A 49 6.70 -12.71 2.13
C GLU A 49 7.15 -11.31 1.70
N ALA A 50 6.96 -10.96 0.43
CA ALA A 50 7.23 -9.61 -0.07
C ALA A 50 6.46 -8.54 0.74
N GLY A 51 5.18 -8.79 1.04
CA GLY A 51 4.35 -7.91 1.89
C GLY A 51 4.89 -7.77 3.31
N ARG A 52 5.35 -8.87 3.93
CA ARG A 52 5.98 -8.83 5.27
C ARG A 52 7.31 -8.06 5.26
N LEU A 53 8.12 -8.25 4.22
CA LEU A 53 9.39 -7.53 4.05
C LEU A 53 9.18 -6.02 3.82
N ALA A 54 8.12 -5.62 3.11
CA ALA A 54 7.79 -4.22 2.87
C ALA A 54 7.54 -3.41 4.16
N VAL A 55 7.23 -4.09 5.28
CA VAL A 55 7.16 -3.51 6.63
C VAL A 55 8.50 -3.68 7.35
N ARG A 56 8.99 -4.92 7.49
CA ARG A 56 10.15 -5.25 8.34
C ARG A 56 11.44 -4.56 7.88
N SER A 57 11.70 -4.51 6.58
CA SER A 57 12.93 -3.95 6.02
C SER A 57 13.02 -2.44 6.19
N TYR A 58 11.89 -1.76 6.42
CA TYR A 58 11.79 -0.30 6.47
C TYR A 58 11.49 0.25 7.88
N MET A 59 11.76 -0.56 8.91
CA MET A 59 11.75 -0.12 10.29
C MET A 59 12.76 1.02 10.50
N ARG A 60 12.33 2.11 11.14
CA ARG A 60 13.13 3.31 11.37
C ARG A 60 13.47 3.50 12.85
N THR A 61 14.55 4.21 13.12
CA THR A 61 14.89 4.66 14.47
C THR A 61 14.25 6.02 14.68
N GLU A 62 13.28 6.11 15.59
CA GLU A 62 12.71 7.39 16.03
C GLU A 62 13.27 7.75 17.40
N CYS A 63 13.47 9.05 17.62
CA CYS A 63 14.04 9.59 18.84
C CYS A 63 13.15 10.68 19.43
N LYS A 64 13.07 10.74 20.76
CA LYS A 64 12.48 11.86 21.48
C LYS A 64 13.54 12.58 22.30
N CYS A 65 13.62 13.89 22.11
CA CYS A 65 14.47 14.78 22.87
C CYS A 65 13.77 15.20 24.17
N HIS A 66 14.50 15.21 25.28
CA HIS A 66 13.98 15.55 26.60
C HIS A 66 14.99 16.28 27.48
N GLY A 67 16.02 16.88 26.87
CA GLY A 67 16.90 17.82 27.55
C GLY A 67 16.17 19.10 27.98
N LEU A 68 16.85 19.94 28.77
CA LEU A 68 16.31 21.18 29.32
C LEU A 68 15.68 22.04 28.19
N SER A 69 14.46 22.52 28.42
CA SER A 69 13.65 23.27 27.45
C SER A 69 13.41 22.57 26.10
N GLY A 70 13.41 21.23 26.07
CA GLY A 70 13.21 20.43 24.85
C GLY A 70 14.47 20.25 23.99
N SER A 71 15.65 20.57 24.53
CA SER A 71 16.92 20.34 23.82
C SER A 71 17.20 18.85 23.59
N CYS A 72 17.93 18.54 22.51
CA CYS A 72 18.32 17.17 22.12
C CYS A 72 19.69 16.73 22.65
N THR A 73 20.19 17.39 23.71
CA THR A 73 21.41 16.99 24.44
C THR A 73 21.22 15.62 25.09
N LEU A 74 20.01 15.36 25.58
CA LEU A 74 19.53 14.04 25.96
C LEU A 74 18.40 13.65 25.00
N ARG A 75 18.53 12.47 24.40
CA ARG A 75 17.45 11.87 23.61
C ARG A 75 17.44 10.37 23.80
N THR A 76 16.25 9.81 23.72
CA THR A 76 16.02 8.35 23.78
C THR A 76 15.41 7.92 22.46
N CYS A 77 15.88 6.82 21.89
CA CYS A 77 15.39 6.31 20.62
C CYS A 77 14.87 4.88 20.70
N TRP A 78 13.93 4.54 19.82
CA TRP A 78 13.34 3.20 19.65
C TRP A 78 13.15 2.88 18.17
N ARG A 79 12.93 1.59 17.90
CA ARG A 79 12.55 1.10 16.57
C ARG A 79 11.05 1.28 16.38
N LYS A 80 10.65 1.85 15.23
CA LYS A 80 9.25 2.07 14.89
C LYS A 80 8.98 1.67 13.45
N MET A 81 7.79 1.15 13.20
CA MET A 81 7.31 0.83 11.86
C MET A 81 7.17 2.10 11.00
N PRO A 82 7.35 1.97 9.66
CA PRO A 82 7.07 3.06 8.74
C PRO A 82 5.56 3.40 8.74
N HIS A 83 5.21 4.59 8.23
CA HIS A 83 3.79 4.88 8.00
C HIS A 83 3.23 3.90 6.97
N PHE A 84 2.02 3.39 7.21
CA PHE A 84 1.44 2.36 6.35
C PHE A 84 1.16 2.85 4.92
N ARG A 85 0.98 4.16 4.73
CA ARG A 85 0.92 4.78 3.38
C ARG A 85 2.19 4.49 2.58
N GLU A 86 3.36 4.67 3.19
CA GLU A 86 4.64 4.39 2.53
C GLU A 86 4.81 2.90 2.21
N VAL A 87 4.26 2.00 3.04
CA VAL A 87 4.22 0.55 2.75
C VAL A 87 3.38 0.29 1.51
N GLY A 88 2.20 0.92 1.42
CA GLY A 88 1.32 0.83 0.27
C GLY A 88 1.97 1.36 -1.01
N ASP A 89 2.62 2.52 -0.96
CA ASP A 89 3.29 3.13 -2.12
C ASP A 89 4.43 2.22 -2.65
N ARG A 90 5.22 1.61 -1.75
CA ARG A 90 6.25 0.63 -2.13
C ARG A 90 5.66 -0.63 -2.76
N LEU A 91 4.59 -1.18 -2.19
CA LEU A 91 3.95 -2.36 -2.76
C LEU A 91 3.27 -2.06 -4.10
N LEU A 92 2.77 -0.84 -4.31
CA LEU A 92 2.25 -0.39 -5.60
C LEU A 92 3.36 -0.29 -6.66
N GLU A 93 4.54 0.21 -6.29
CA GLU A 93 5.71 0.18 -7.17
C GLU A 93 6.07 -1.26 -7.58
N ARG A 94 6.10 -2.19 -6.62
CA ARG A 94 6.33 -3.63 -6.90
C ARG A 94 5.22 -4.26 -7.72
N PHE A 95 3.98 -3.80 -7.57
CA PHE A 95 2.84 -4.25 -8.37
C PHE A 95 2.99 -3.84 -9.83
N ASN A 96 3.39 -2.58 -10.10
CA ASN A 96 3.61 -2.09 -11.46
C ASN A 96 4.79 -2.79 -12.15
N GLY A 97 5.79 -3.23 -11.37
CA GLY A 97 6.96 -3.98 -11.85
C GLY A 97 6.89 -5.50 -11.63
N ALA A 98 5.70 -6.07 -11.42
CA ALA A 98 5.57 -7.48 -11.05
C ALA A 98 6.01 -8.43 -12.19
N PHE A 99 6.58 -9.58 -11.81
CA PHE A 99 7.10 -10.56 -12.77
C PHE A 99 6.07 -11.63 -13.11
N LYS A 100 5.89 -11.90 -14.40
CA LYS A 100 5.14 -13.07 -14.85
C LYS A 100 6.00 -14.32 -14.67
N VAL A 101 5.45 -15.36 -14.05
CA VAL A 101 6.13 -16.63 -13.78
C VAL A 101 5.29 -17.81 -14.27
N MET A 102 5.98 -18.90 -14.61
CA MET A 102 5.39 -20.20 -14.92
C MET A 102 5.94 -21.28 -14.00
N GLY A 103 5.18 -22.35 -13.78
CA GLY A 103 5.66 -23.50 -13.01
C GLY A 103 6.73 -24.28 -13.77
N GLY A 104 7.79 -24.66 -13.08
CA GLY A 104 8.77 -25.62 -13.58
C GLY A 104 8.20 -27.03 -13.65
N ASN A 105 8.86 -27.89 -14.45
CA ASN A 105 8.48 -29.30 -14.60
C ASN A 105 8.59 -30.11 -13.30
N ASP A 106 9.28 -29.58 -12.29
CA ASP A 106 9.43 -30.18 -10.97
C ASP A 106 8.21 -29.92 -10.04
N GLY A 107 7.28 -29.05 -10.45
CA GLY A 107 6.12 -28.64 -9.66
C GLY A 107 6.46 -27.85 -8.40
N LYS A 108 7.71 -27.39 -8.25
CA LYS A 108 8.22 -26.72 -7.04
C LYS A 108 8.91 -25.40 -7.32
N THR A 109 9.36 -25.19 -8.55
CA THR A 109 10.09 -23.99 -8.95
C THR A 109 9.19 -23.06 -9.77
N LEU A 110 9.35 -21.76 -9.58
CA LEU A 110 8.75 -20.72 -10.41
C LEU A 110 9.82 -20.15 -11.33
N ILE A 111 9.53 -20.12 -12.63
CA ILE A 111 10.45 -19.67 -13.68
C ILE A 111 9.90 -18.37 -14.26
N PRO A 112 10.67 -17.27 -14.29
CA PRO A 112 10.22 -16.02 -14.91
C PRO A 112 10.00 -16.20 -16.42
N VAL A 113 8.93 -15.60 -16.94
CA VAL A 113 8.54 -15.68 -18.35
C VAL A 113 9.17 -14.51 -19.12
N GLY A 114 10.17 -14.81 -19.95
CA GLY A 114 10.81 -13.87 -20.89
C GLY A 114 12.30 -14.11 -21.03
N GLU A 115 12.89 -13.63 -22.13
CA GLU A 115 14.32 -13.78 -22.40
C GLU A 115 15.16 -12.81 -21.56
N ASN A 116 16.27 -13.30 -20.98
CA ASN A 116 17.22 -12.50 -20.19
C ASN A 116 16.63 -11.80 -18.95
N ILE A 117 15.52 -12.30 -18.41
CA ILE A 117 14.92 -11.76 -17.19
C ILE A 117 15.65 -12.31 -15.97
N LYS A 118 16.11 -11.41 -15.09
CA LYS A 118 16.68 -11.79 -13.79
C LYS A 118 15.61 -12.44 -12.91
N PRO A 119 15.94 -13.48 -12.12
CA PRO A 119 15.02 -14.03 -11.14
C PRO A 119 14.50 -12.95 -10.17
N PRO A 120 13.21 -12.98 -9.79
CA PRO A 120 12.63 -12.00 -8.87
C PRO A 120 13.27 -12.11 -7.48
N ASP A 121 13.47 -10.96 -6.82
CA ASP A 121 13.88 -10.92 -5.41
C ASP A 121 12.70 -11.26 -4.49
N LYS A 122 12.97 -11.55 -3.21
CA LYS A 122 11.95 -11.82 -2.19
C LYS A 122 10.99 -10.66 -1.93
N GLN A 123 11.35 -9.45 -2.36
CA GLN A 123 10.56 -8.23 -2.20
C GLN A 123 9.74 -7.89 -3.45
N ASP A 124 9.97 -8.59 -4.55
CA ASP A 124 9.20 -8.39 -5.77
C ASP A 124 7.86 -9.13 -5.69
N LEU A 125 6.91 -8.72 -6.53
CA LEU A 125 5.63 -9.41 -6.65
C LEU A 125 5.62 -10.25 -7.93
N ILE A 126 4.97 -11.40 -7.87
CA ILE A 126 4.90 -12.35 -8.98
C ILE A 126 3.47 -12.78 -9.28
N TYR A 127 3.20 -13.11 -10.53
CA TYR A 127 1.89 -13.58 -11.01
C TYR A 127 2.04 -14.60 -12.14
N SER A 128 1.06 -15.47 -12.36
CA SER A 128 1.10 -16.50 -13.42
C SER A 128 0.09 -16.29 -14.54
N ALA A 129 -1.05 -15.66 -14.25
CA ALA A 129 -2.14 -15.46 -15.19
C ALA A 129 -2.34 -13.98 -15.51
N ASP A 130 -2.64 -13.69 -16.77
CA ASP A 130 -2.95 -12.33 -17.18
C ASP A 130 -4.23 -11.82 -16.50
N SER A 131 -4.21 -10.54 -16.13
CA SER A 131 -5.37 -9.89 -15.55
C SER A 131 -6.54 -9.83 -16.54
N PRO A 132 -7.78 -10.08 -16.10
CA PRO A 132 -8.94 -9.94 -16.96
C PRO A 132 -9.20 -8.47 -17.32
N ASP A 133 -10.07 -8.25 -18.30
CA ASP A 133 -10.64 -6.92 -18.52
C ASP A 133 -11.57 -6.54 -17.34
N PHE A 134 -11.34 -5.36 -16.77
CA PHE A 134 -12.12 -4.80 -15.66
C PHE A 134 -13.13 -3.73 -16.10
N CYS A 135 -13.19 -3.41 -17.40
CA CYS A 135 -14.10 -2.40 -17.93
C CYS A 135 -15.57 -2.79 -17.77
N SER A 136 -15.90 -4.04 -18.11
CA SER A 136 -17.25 -4.58 -18.02
C SER A 136 -17.47 -5.37 -16.74
N ALA A 137 -18.71 -5.33 -16.23
CA ALA A 137 -19.09 -6.16 -15.09
C ALA A 137 -18.99 -7.64 -15.45
N ASN A 138 -18.27 -8.40 -14.66
CA ASN A 138 -18.05 -9.83 -14.87
C ASN A 138 -18.16 -10.60 -13.55
N ARG A 139 -19.28 -11.30 -13.37
CA ARG A 139 -19.56 -12.09 -12.16
C ARG A 139 -18.58 -13.25 -11.96
N LYS A 140 -17.97 -13.79 -13.02
CA LYS A 140 -17.02 -14.91 -12.91
C LYS A 140 -15.70 -14.48 -12.25
N THR A 141 -15.22 -13.28 -12.58
CA THR A 141 -14.00 -12.71 -12.00
C THR A 141 -14.28 -11.89 -10.74
N GLY A 142 -15.54 -11.52 -10.50
CA GLY A 142 -15.94 -10.62 -9.43
C GLY A 142 -15.78 -9.13 -9.78
N SER A 143 -15.45 -8.79 -11.03
CA SER A 143 -15.36 -7.41 -11.49
C SER A 143 -16.74 -6.76 -11.54
N LEU A 144 -16.87 -5.57 -10.95
CA LEU A 144 -18.11 -4.77 -11.01
C LEU A 144 -18.19 -3.88 -12.27
N GLY A 145 -17.12 -3.78 -13.05
CA GLY A 145 -17.00 -2.84 -14.16
C GLY A 145 -16.63 -1.42 -13.71
N THR A 146 -16.48 -0.51 -14.67
CA THR A 146 -16.09 0.89 -14.38
C THR A 146 -17.22 1.92 -14.50
N ARG A 147 -18.42 1.48 -14.88
CA ARG A 147 -19.60 2.35 -14.98
C ARG A 147 -19.94 3.02 -13.64
N GLY A 148 -20.21 4.32 -13.66
CA GLY A 148 -20.55 5.13 -12.49
C GLY A 148 -19.36 5.47 -11.58
N ARG A 149 -18.13 5.09 -11.94
CA ARG A 149 -16.93 5.51 -11.20
C ARG A 149 -16.61 6.97 -11.48
N VAL A 150 -16.17 7.68 -10.44
CA VAL A 150 -15.60 9.03 -10.56
C VAL A 150 -14.26 8.93 -11.29
N CYS A 151 -14.10 9.74 -12.32
CA CYS A 151 -12.89 9.89 -13.11
C CYS A 151 -12.42 11.34 -13.12
N ASN A 152 -11.16 11.56 -13.47
CA ASN A 152 -10.60 12.89 -13.65
C ASN A 152 -10.57 13.22 -15.16
N SER A 153 -11.34 14.21 -15.60
CA SER A 153 -11.43 14.61 -17.02
C SER A 153 -10.14 15.23 -17.57
N THR A 154 -9.25 15.70 -16.69
CA THR A 154 -7.97 16.35 -17.08
C THR A 154 -6.76 15.41 -17.02
N ALA A 155 -6.88 14.26 -16.37
CA ALA A 155 -5.77 13.32 -16.22
C ALA A 155 -5.64 12.42 -17.46
N MET A 156 -4.38 12.12 -17.84
CA MET A 156 -4.04 11.20 -18.93
C MET A 156 -3.62 9.81 -18.44
N ASP A 157 -3.61 9.59 -17.12
CA ASP A 157 -3.25 8.31 -16.51
C ASP A 157 -4.49 7.43 -16.30
N THR A 158 -4.34 6.32 -15.56
CA THR A 158 -5.46 5.40 -15.27
C THR A 158 -6.59 6.01 -14.45
N SER A 159 -6.39 7.18 -13.83
CA SER A 159 -7.45 7.97 -13.19
C SER A 159 -8.22 8.87 -14.17
N GLY A 160 -7.65 9.07 -15.36
CA GLY A 160 -8.23 9.78 -16.48
C GLY A 160 -9.52 9.15 -16.99
N CYS A 161 -10.50 9.95 -17.38
CA CYS A 161 -11.77 9.45 -17.89
C CYS A 161 -11.62 8.58 -19.15
N ASP A 162 -10.65 8.85 -20.02
CA ASP A 162 -10.44 8.07 -21.25
C ASP A 162 -10.06 6.61 -20.95
N LEU A 163 -9.15 6.41 -19.99
CA LEU A 163 -8.69 5.09 -19.57
C LEU A 163 -9.65 4.44 -18.57
N LEU A 164 -10.10 5.16 -17.54
CA LEU A 164 -10.97 4.61 -16.50
C LEU A 164 -12.35 4.21 -17.05
N CYS A 165 -12.90 5.00 -17.97
CA CYS A 165 -14.18 4.72 -18.60
C CYS A 165 -14.04 3.85 -19.86
N CYS A 166 -12.83 3.40 -20.19
CA CYS A 166 -12.53 2.50 -21.30
C CYS A 166 -13.08 3.00 -22.64
N GLY A 167 -12.94 4.30 -22.91
CA GLY A 167 -13.42 4.94 -24.14
C GLY A 167 -14.94 5.09 -24.27
N ARG A 168 -15.75 4.74 -23.26
CA ARG A 168 -17.22 4.93 -23.28
C ARG A 168 -17.66 6.38 -23.05
N GLY A 169 -16.73 7.26 -22.70
CA GLY A 169 -16.99 8.63 -22.28
C GLY A 169 -17.42 8.75 -20.82
N HIS A 170 -17.65 9.99 -20.39
CA HIS A 170 -18.09 10.35 -19.05
C HIS A 170 -19.22 11.38 -19.12
N ARG A 171 -20.02 11.47 -18.06
CA ARG A 171 -21.01 12.53 -17.84
C ARG A 171 -20.58 13.37 -16.64
N ASP A 172 -20.83 14.67 -16.70
CA ASP A 172 -20.56 15.55 -15.55
C ASP A 172 -21.81 15.71 -14.69
N GLU A 173 -21.62 15.63 -13.38
CA GLU A 173 -22.67 15.74 -12.38
C GLU A 173 -22.23 16.75 -11.30
N THR A 174 -23.01 17.81 -11.10
CA THR A 174 -22.73 18.80 -10.06
C THR A 174 -23.35 18.35 -8.73
N VAL A 175 -22.51 18.05 -7.75
CA VAL A 175 -22.92 17.66 -6.40
C VAL A 175 -22.68 18.83 -5.45
N VAL A 176 -23.64 19.08 -4.55
CA VAL A 176 -23.49 20.06 -3.47
C VAL A 176 -23.02 19.33 -2.21
N LEU A 177 -21.80 19.62 -1.77
CA LEU A 177 -21.22 19.06 -0.54
C LEU A 177 -21.20 20.12 0.56
N GLU A 178 -21.38 19.69 1.80
CA GLU A 178 -21.27 20.58 2.96
C GLU A 178 -19.88 20.41 3.59
N GLU A 179 -19.12 21.50 3.66
CA GLU A 179 -17.81 21.53 4.31
C GLU A 179 -17.74 22.56 5.44
N ASN A 180 -16.76 22.37 6.33
CA ASN A 180 -16.45 23.35 7.36
C ASN A 180 -15.63 24.49 6.72
N CYS A 181 -16.16 25.70 6.79
CA CYS A 181 -15.54 26.90 6.23
C CYS A 181 -15.43 27.99 7.30
N LEU A 182 -14.62 29.02 7.03
CA LEU A 182 -14.50 30.21 7.87
C LEU A 182 -14.24 29.90 9.35
N CYS A 183 -13.42 28.89 9.60
CA CYS A 183 -13.08 28.45 10.95
C CYS A 183 -12.30 29.55 11.69
N ARG A 184 -12.76 29.90 12.89
CA ARG A 184 -12.10 30.86 13.78
C ARG A 184 -11.73 30.18 15.08
N PHE A 185 -10.51 30.44 15.53
CA PHE A 185 -10.05 30.02 16.85
C PHE A 185 -10.47 31.06 17.89
N HIS A 186 -11.16 30.60 18.93
CA HIS A 186 -11.54 31.39 20.09
C HIS A 186 -10.58 31.05 21.23
N TRP A 187 -9.88 32.07 21.75
CA TRP A 187 -8.97 31.91 22.88
C TRP A 187 -9.70 31.29 24.07
N CYS A 188 -9.03 30.33 24.75
CA CYS A 188 -9.65 29.25 25.54
C CYS A 188 -10.23 28.08 24.70
N CYS A 189 -9.52 27.74 23.61
CA CYS A 189 -9.39 26.41 22.98
C CYS A 189 -10.55 25.88 22.11
N VAL A 190 -11.44 26.74 21.61
CA VAL A 190 -12.54 26.29 20.74
C VAL A 190 -12.30 26.76 19.30
N VAL A 191 -12.41 25.84 18.34
CA VAL A 191 -12.51 26.18 16.91
C VAL A 191 -13.98 26.19 16.52
N GLN A 192 -14.50 27.33 16.11
CA GLN A 192 -15.86 27.46 15.59
C GLN A 192 -15.79 27.64 14.07
N CYS A 193 -16.42 26.72 13.33
CA CYS A 193 -16.55 26.79 11.88
C CYS A 193 -18.00 27.00 11.48
N ARG A 194 -18.24 27.61 10.32
CA ARG A 194 -19.55 27.61 9.68
C ARG A 194 -19.65 26.43 8.72
N LYS A 195 -20.87 26.02 8.41
CA LYS A 195 -21.14 25.06 7.33
C LYS A 195 -21.37 25.82 6.04
N CYS A 196 -20.54 25.55 5.03
CA CYS A 196 -20.71 26.10 3.69
C CYS A 196 -21.10 25.00 2.73
N SER A 197 -22.02 25.30 1.81
CA SER A 197 -22.34 24.44 0.68
C SER A 197 -21.40 24.77 -0.48
N VAL A 198 -20.60 23.81 -0.90
CA VAL A 198 -19.68 23.91 -2.04
C VAL A 198 -20.22 23.07 -3.18
N ARG A 199 -20.28 23.66 -4.38
CA ARG A 199 -20.62 22.94 -5.61
C ARG A 199 -19.36 22.30 -6.16
N GLN A 200 -19.37 21.00 -6.34
CA GLN A 200 -18.29 20.24 -6.97
C GLN A 200 -18.81 19.58 -8.24
N GLU A 201 -18.06 19.72 -9.33
CA GLU A 201 -18.33 19.01 -10.58
C GLU A 201 -17.59 17.66 -10.56
N LEU A 202 -18.34 16.58 -10.74
CA LEU A 202 -17.81 15.22 -10.78
C LEU A 202 -18.02 14.62 -12.16
N SER A 203 -16.95 14.11 -12.77
CA SER A 203 -17.03 13.35 -14.01
C SER A 203 -17.22 11.86 -13.69
N LEU A 204 -18.28 11.25 -14.21
CA LEU A 204 -18.68 9.87 -13.95
C LEU A 204 -18.69 9.03 -15.23
N CYS A 205 -18.08 7.85 -15.20
CA CYS A 205 -18.07 6.94 -16.36
C CYS A 205 -19.47 6.46 -16.77
N VAL A 206 -19.73 6.41 -18.07
CA VAL A 206 -21.01 5.97 -18.66
C VAL A 206 -21.15 4.45 -18.75
#